data_AF-G8BVV6-F1
#
_entry.id   AF-G8BVV6-F1
#
_cell.length_a   1.000
_cell.length_b   1.000
_cell.length_c   1.000
_cell.angle_alpha   90.00
_cell.angle_beta   90.00
_cell.angle_gamma   90.00
#
_symmetry.space_group_name_H-M   'P 1'
#
loop_
_entity.id
_entity.type
_entity.pdbx_description
1 polymer ?
#
loop_
_entity_poly.entity_id
_entity_poly.type
_entity_poly.pdbx_seq_one_letter_code
_entity_poly.pdbx_strand_id
1 'polypeptide(L)'
;MSKNGTKKLFSMRTLFEWQIYHRICDLHFSIMETINSIDWDKKCQTIAQPLGYSLTLMVFLLRLLQDNILKPNYINIYRSKDIFDLKKSYTFRKYPYLMTLIQDTQTELIKSNKWYNNILGYIDKLSTLLLILLLMLNAIITWLTLFRSNCSYQFYSTDITSKTDNIIIRPLTDLSDINYDPQTNISVFKLLRLYLLNLFKDIEDLPSTVTNSDNKFYYQLNKWKPSKFLLTLFCTFSPISTISFYFTEVTLVTLFPVLFQQIIINYVIFYRYETKLVNEKTIHQSMIQEMENKIIKPKMSKEVQDAKTDVRGNTKKCFAQFFPATTVVRNQIFTSHDIDGNISIQKFDEDTNSFKKINNNILSSRNIVIP
;
A
#
# COMPACT_ATOMS: atom_id res chain seq x y z
N MET A 1 2.33 1.24 61.62
CA MET A 1 3.13 0.33 60.77
C MET A 1 2.48 0.20 59.38
N SER A 2 2.74 1.10 58.42
CA SER A 2 2.39 0.91 56.99
C SER A 2 2.95 2.05 56.13
N LYS A 3 4.27 2.22 56.10
CA LYS A 3 4.95 3.15 55.16
C LYS A 3 6.11 2.51 54.38
N ASN A 4 6.40 1.23 54.65
CA ASN A 4 7.51 0.51 53.99
C ASN A 4 7.08 -0.35 52.79
N GLY A 5 5.77 -0.52 52.54
CA GLY A 5 5.28 -1.34 51.41
C GLY A 5 5.35 -0.62 50.06
N THR A 6 5.10 0.68 50.01
CA THR A 6 5.03 1.44 48.74
C THR A 6 6.39 1.73 48.13
N LYS A 7 7.44 1.94 48.95
CA LYS A 7 8.82 2.10 48.44
C LYS A 7 9.36 0.82 47.79
N LYS A 8 8.97 -0.36 48.27
CA LYS A 8 9.45 -1.64 47.76
C LYS A 8 8.79 -2.02 46.41
N LEU A 9 7.52 -1.65 46.23
CA LEU A 9 6.81 -1.80 44.95
C LEU A 9 7.33 -0.88 43.86
N PHE A 10 7.70 0.37 44.21
CA PHE A 10 8.27 1.31 43.24
C PHE A 10 9.67 0.88 42.77
N SER A 11 10.51 0.37 43.69
CA SER A 11 11.86 -0.12 43.33
C SER A 11 11.83 -1.42 42.53
N MET A 12 10.83 -2.30 42.73
CA MET A 12 10.67 -3.50 41.91
C MET A 12 10.19 -3.17 40.50
N ARG A 13 9.32 -2.16 40.31
CA ARG A 13 8.90 -1.71 38.97
C ARG A 13 10.08 -1.16 38.17
N THR A 14 10.91 -0.32 38.79
CA THR A 14 12.10 0.23 38.14
C THR A 14 13.16 -0.84 37.86
N LEU A 15 13.28 -1.87 38.71
CA LEU A 15 14.19 -3.01 38.48
C LEU A 15 13.69 -3.94 37.37
N PHE A 16 12.38 -4.16 37.26
CA PHE A 16 11.77 -4.91 36.16
C PHE A 16 11.91 -4.16 34.84
N GLU A 17 11.67 -2.84 34.83
CA GLU A 17 11.92 -1.99 33.66
C GLU A 17 13.42 -1.99 33.29
N TRP A 18 14.34 -2.01 34.25
CA TRP A 18 15.78 -2.11 33.98
C TRP A 18 16.21 -3.48 33.44
N GLN A 19 15.61 -4.58 33.92
CA GLN A 19 15.92 -5.93 33.44
C GLN A 19 15.36 -6.21 32.04
N ILE A 20 14.26 -5.56 31.65
CA ILE A 20 13.70 -5.64 30.28
C ILE A 20 14.61 -4.90 29.27
N TYR A 21 15.40 -3.92 29.71
CA TYR A 21 16.27 -3.14 28.82
C TYR A 21 17.58 -3.83 28.40
N HIS A 22 17.91 -5.01 28.93
CA HIS A 22 19.24 -5.62 28.72
C HIS A 22 19.38 -6.48 27.45
N ARG A 23 18.30 -6.70 26.67
CA ARG A 23 18.40 -7.35 25.36
C ARG A 23 18.19 -6.33 24.26
N ILE A 24 19.18 -6.22 23.37
CA ILE A 24 19.11 -5.39 22.15
C ILE A 24 17.83 -5.68 21.35
N CYS A 25 17.36 -6.94 21.37
CA CYS A 25 16.11 -7.34 20.75
C CYS A 25 14.88 -6.67 21.40
N ASP A 26 14.81 -6.59 22.72
CA ASP A 26 13.65 -6.02 23.44
C ASP A 26 13.60 -4.50 23.23
N LEU A 27 14.76 -3.83 23.20
CA LEU A 27 14.86 -2.42 22.82
C LEU A 27 14.46 -2.19 21.37
N HIS A 28 14.86 -3.06 20.44
CA HIS A 28 14.44 -2.99 19.05
C HIS A 28 12.92 -3.16 18.90
N PHE A 29 12.33 -4.14 19.60
CA PHE A 29 10.89 -4.34 19.61
C PHE A 29 10.15 -3.15 20.22
N SER A 30 10.63 -2.59 21.32
CA SER A 30 10.02 -1.40 21.94
C SER A 30 10.09 -0.18 21.01
N ILE A 31 11.22 0.04 20.34
CA ILE A 31 11.35 1.11 19.34
C ILE A 31 10.41 0.85 18.16
N MET A 32 10.29 -0.38 17.67
CA MET A 32 9.38 -0.67 16.56
C MET A 32 7.91 -0.58 16.96
N GLU A 33 7.54 -0.99 18.17
CA GLU A 33 6.19 -0.83 18.68
C GLU A 33 5.83 0.65 18.85
N THR A 34 6.74 1.46 19.39
CA THR A 34 6.53 2.91 19.50
C THR A 34 6.47 3.59 18.14
N ILE A 35 7.30 3.18 17.17
CA ILE A 35 7.21 3.68 15.79
C ILE A 35 5.89 3.24 15.13
N ASN A 36 5.49 1.98 15.28
CA ASN A 36 4.29 1.44 14.62
C ASN A 36 2.98 1.91 15.26
N SER A 37 3.00 2.26 16.55
CA SER A 37 1.83 2.80 17.26
C SER A 37 1.53 4.26 16.87
N ILE A 38 2.50 4.98 16.30
CA ILE A 38 2.27 6.32 15.78
C ILE A 38 1.47 6.23 14.49
N ASP A 39 0.32 6.89 14.46
CA ASP A 39 -0.46 7.09 13.24
C ASP A 39 0.24 8.13 12.34
N TRP A 40 1.22 7.66 11.56
CA TRP A 40 2.03 8.49 10.65
C TRP A 40 1.17 9.22 9.62
N ASP A 41 0.05 8.62 9.19
CA ASP A 41 -0.83 9.22 8.18
C ASP A 41 -1.51 10.49 8.69
N LYS A 42 -1.83 10.59 9.99
CA LYS A 42 -2.34 11.83 10.61
C LYS A 42 -1.29 12.92 10.70
N LYS A 43 -0.01 12.56 10.83
CA LYS A 43 1.11 13.49 10.97
C LYS A 43 1.73 13.91 9.63
N CYS A 44 1.06 13.63 8.51
CA CYS A 44 1.60 13.91 7.18
C CYS A 44 1.82 15.41 6.93
N GLN A 45 0.87 16.28 7.29
CA GLN A 45 0.99 17.73 7.10
C GLN A 45 1.93 18.37 8.12
N THR A 46 1.89 17.92 9.37
CA THR A 46 2.65 18.55 10.46
C THR A 46 4.11 18.12 10.51
N ILE A 47 4.44 16.91 10.07
CA ILE A 47 5.80 16.37 10.14
C ILE A 47 6.36 16.08 8.74
N ALA A 48 5.67 15.30 7.91
CA ALA A 48 6.23 14.84 6.63
C ALA A 48 6.51 16.01 5.68
N GLN A 49 5.59 16.96 5.61
CA GLN A 49 5.70 18.12 4.73
C GLN A 49 6.88 19.04 5.10
N PRO A 50 7.02 19.56 6.34
CA PRO A 50 8.18 20.39 6.70
C PRO A 50 9.48 19.60 6.66
N LEU A 51 9.48 18.31 7.00
CA LEU A 51 10.66 17.46 6.89
C LEU A 51 11.13 17.36 5.43
N GLY A 52 10.23 17.08 4.49
CA GLY A 52 10.60 16.97 3.08
C GLY A 52 11.09 18.30 2.50
N TYR A 53 10.46 19.42 2.84
CA TYR A 53 10.98 20.74 2.44
C TYR A 53 12.35 21.05 3.05
N SER A 54 12.54 20.74 4.33
CA SER A 54 13.84 20.88 5.00
C SER A 54 14.92 20.05 4.32
N LEU A 55 14.62 18.80 3.94
CA LEU A 55 15.54 17.94 3.20
C LEU A 55 15.87 18.49 1.81
N THR A 56 14.89 19.00 1.05
CA THR A 56 15.16 19.65 -0.24
C THR A 56 16.02 20.90 -0.09
N LEU A 57 15.73 21.73 0.92
CA LEU A 57 16.48 22.94 1.21
C LEU A 57 17.91 22.61 1.63
N MET A 58 18.10 21.53 2.40
CA MET A 58 19.41 21.03 2.77
C MET A 58 20.23 20.60 1.54
N VAL A 59 19.63 19.86 0.59
CA VAL A 59 20.28 19.52 -0.69
C VAL A 59 20.69 20.79 -1.45
N PHE A 60 19.79 21.77 -1.53
CA PHE A 60 20.06 23.04 -2.19
C PHE A 60 21.21 23.81 -1.53
N LEU A 61 21.21 23.96 -0.20
CA LEU A 61 22.26 24.68 0.54
C LEU A 61 23.62 24.02 0.39
N LEU A 62 23.68 22.68 0.40
CA LEU A 62 24.93 21.95 0.19
C LEU A 62 25.49 22.17 -1.20
N ARG A 63 24.63 22.15 -2.22
CA ARG A 63 25.04 22.45 -3.59
C ARG A 63 25.48 23.89 -3.74
N LEU A 64 24.74 24.83 -3.17
CA LEU A 64 25.12 26.24 -3.15
C LEU A 64 26.48 26.46 -2.50
N LEU A 65 26.77 25.76 -1.40
CA LEU A 65 28.08 25.78 -0.72
C LEU A 65 29.18 25.18 -1.61
N GLN A 66 28.91 24.04 -2.25
CA GLN A 66 29.86 23.38 -3.15
C GLN A 66 30.21 24.25 -4.36
N ASP A 67 29.21 24.84 -4.99
CA ASP A 67 29.39 25.60 -6.23
C ASP A 67 30.01 26.98 -5.97
N ASN A 68 29.61 27.67 -4.91
CA ASN A 68 30.08 29.04 -4.66
C ASN A 68 31.35 29.13 -3.81
N ILE A 69 31.59 28.19 -2.89
CA ILE A 69 32.69 28.28 -1.92
C ILE A 69 33.78 27.25 -2.25
N LEU A 70 33.42 26.01 -2.54
CA LEU A 70 34.40 24.92 -2.69
C LEU A 70 34.99 24.86 -4.10
N LYS A 71 34.16 24.94 -5.14
CA LYS A 71 34.59 24.83 -6.53
C LYS A 71 35.59 25.92 -6.96
N PRO A 72 35.40 27.21 -6.62
CA PRO A 72 36.38 28.26 -6.97
C PRO A 72 37.72 28.08 -6.23
N ASN A 73 37.70 27.48 -5.05
CA ASN A 73 38.88 27.25 -4.21
C ASN A 73 39.53 25.88 -4.44
N TYR A 74 39.04 25.08 -5.39
CA TYR A 74 39.46 23.70 -5.61
C TYR A 74 40.98 23.57 -5.82
N ILE A 75 41.56 24.50 -6.61
CA ILE A 75 43.01 24.54 -6.87
C ILE A 75 43.80 24.72 -5.56
N ASN A 76 43.33 25.59 -4.65
CA ASN A 76 44.00 25.86 -3.38
C ASN A 76 43.86 24.70 -2.38
N ILE A 77 42.73 23.99 -2.43
CA ILE A 77 42.43 22.83 -1.56
C ILE A 77 43.27 21.62 -1.98
N TYR A 78 43.39 21.36 -3.28
CA TYR A 78 44.02 20.15 -3.82
C TYR A 78 45.45 20.35 -4.34
N ARG A 79 46.00 21.58 -4.25
CA ARG A 79 47.36 21.97 -4.73
C ARG A 79 48.50 21.05 -4.29
N SER A 80 48.37 20.40 -3.12
CA SER A 80 49.37 19.44 -2.63
C SER A 80 49.54 18.20 -3.52
N LYS A 81 48.64 18.00 -4.49
CA LYS A 81 48.64 16.89 -5.46
C LYS A 81 48.79 17.37 -6.91
N ASP A 82 49.27 18.59 -7.16
CA ASP A 82 49.50 19.05 -8.53
C ASP A 82 50.49 18.11 -9.25
N ILE A 83 50.05 17.59 -10.38
CA ILE A 83 50.81 16.68 -11.25
C ILE A 83 52.02 17.42 -11.85
N PHE A 84 51.91 18.74 -11.99
CA PHE A 84 52.98 19.64 -12.44
C PHE A 84 53.74 20.28 -11.27
N ASP A 85 54.33 19.45 -10.42
CA ASP A 85 55.27 19.93 -9.41
C ASP A 85 56.64 20.19 -10.06
N LEU A 86 56.91 21.45 -10.41
CA LEU A 86 58.20 21.88 -10.99
C LEU A 86 59.39 21.52 -10.09
N LYS A 87 59.16 21.25 -8.80
CA LYS A 87 60.19 20.79 -7.85
C LYS A 87 60.67 19.37 -8.12
N LYS A 88 59.88 18.57 -8.84
CA LYS A 88 60.24 17.20 -9.27
C LYS A 88 61.01 17.17 -10.59
N SER A 89 61.04 18.27 -11.34
CA SER A 89 61.77 18.34 -12.61
C SER A 89 63.28 18.34 -12.40
N TYR A 90 63.97 17.45 -13.13
CA TYR A 90 65.42 17.33 -13.12
C TYR A 90 66.12 18.62 -13.55
N THR A 91 65.56 19.33 -14.53
CA THR A 91 66.10 20.59 -15.06
C THR A 91 66.10 21.69 -14.00
N PHE A 92 65.06 21.78 -13.17
CA PHE A 92 64.99 22.77 -12.09
C PHE A 92 65.91 22.44 -10.91
N ARG A 93 66.17 21.15 -10.65
CA ARG A 93 67.16 20.72 -9.65
C ARG A 93 68.60 21.05 -10.05
N LYS A 94 68.89 21.12 -11.35
CA LYS A 94 70.22 21.47 -11.89
C LYS A 94 70.61 22.91 -11.59
N TYR A 95 69.64 23.82 -11.41
CA TYR A 95 69.88 25.25 -11.26
C TYR A 95 69.35 25.78 -9.91
N PRO A 96 70.20 25.86 -8.86
CA PRO A 96 69.75 26.16 -7.49
C PRO A 96 69.12 27.56 -7.33
N TYR A 97 69.52 28.54 -8.16
CA TYR A 97 68.96 29.89 -8.13
C TYR A 97 67.51 29.98 -8.64
N LEU A 98 67.08 29.06 -9.53
CA LEU A 98 65.69 28.96 -9.94
C LEU A 98 64.82 28.43 -8.81
N MET A 99 65.40 27.58 -7.96
CA MET A 99 64.69 26.94 -6.86
C MET A 99 64.41 27.91 -5.71
N THR A 100 65.34 28.83 -5.43
CA THR A 100 65.16 29.90 -4.43
C THR A 100 64.07 30.89 -4.84
N LEU A 101 64.01 31.29 -6.12
CA LEU A 101 62.94 32.15 -6.66
C LEU A 101 61.55 31.51 -6.53
N ILE A 102 61.46 30.19 -6.75
CA ILE A 102 60.23 29.41 -6.59
C ILE A 102 59.88 29.25 -5.10
N GLN A 103 60.87 29.08 -4.21
CA GLN A 103 60.63 28.91 -2.77
C GLN A 103 60.18 30.20 -2.08
N ASP A 104 60.79 31.35 -2.38
CA ASP A 104 60.45 32.60 -1.69
C ASP A 104 59.06 33.10 -2.08
N THR A 105 58.68 33.02 -3.36
CA THR A 105 57.35 33.40 -3.82
C THR A 105 56.24 32.45 -3.35
N GLN A 106 56.55 31.17 -3.16
CA GLN A 106 55.58 30.18 -2.70
C GLN A 106 55.43 30.16 -1.17
N THR A 107 56.49 30.41 -0.40
CA THR A 107 56.46 30.20 1.06
C THR A 107 55.60 31.22 1.81
N GLU A 108 55.51 32.48 1.36
CA GLU A 108 54.69 33.51 2.01
C GLU A 108 53.19 33.35 1.71
N LEU A 109 52.80 33.04 0.46
CA LEU A 109 51.40 32.79 0.07
C LEU A 109 50.85 31.46 0.62
N ILE A 110 51.71 30.45 0.83
CA ILE A 110 51.28 29.11 1.28
C ILE A 110 51.13 29.03 2.81
N LYS A 111 51.90 29.81 3.59
CA LYS A 111 51.82 29.76 5.06
C LYS A 111 50.56 30.41 5.62
N SER A 112 50.06 31.51 5.03
CA SER A 112 48.95 32.28 5.63
C SER A 112 47.57 31.62 5.47
N ASN A 113 47.38 30.74 4.47
CA ASN A 113 46.08 30.11 4.17
C ASN A 113 46.02 28.58 4.35
N LYS A 114 47.05 27.96 4.93
CA LYS A 114 47.09 26.49 5.09
C LYS A 114 45.95 25.95 5.97
N TRP A 115 45.60 26.64 7.06
CA TRP A 115 44.50 26.24 7.94
C TRP A 115 43.14 26.37 7.25
N TYR A 116 42.90 27.50 6.56
CA TYR A 116 41.68 27.75 5.79
C TYR A 116 41.46 26.70 4.69
N ASN A 117 42.50 26.39 3.89
CA ASN A 117 42.42 25.38 2.84
C ASN A 117 42.21 23.96 3.39
N ASN A 118 42.81 23.63 4.54
CA ASN A 118 42.56 22.35 5.21
C ASN A 118 41.10 22.23 5.67
N ILE A 119 40.54 23.29 6.27
CA ILE A 119 39.13 23.33 6.69
C ILE A 119 38.20 23.19 5.49
N LEU A 120 38.43 23.94 4.42
CA LEU A 120 37.68 23.81 3.17
C LEU A 120 37.72 22.37 2.64
N GLY A 121 38.87 21.71 2.68
CA GLY A 121 39.00 20.30 2.26
C GLY A 121 38.20 19.34 3.14
N TYR A 122 38.08 19.60 4.45
CA TYR A 122 37.20 18.81 5.32
C TYR A 122 35.71 19.09 5.05
N ILE A 123 35.34 20.35 4.83
CA ILE A 123 33.98 20.76 4.48
C ILE A 123 33.55 20.15 3.13
N ASP A 124 34.45 20.07 2.16
CA ASP A 124 34.21 19.42 0.86
C ASP A 124 33.88 17.93 1.01
N LYS A 125 34.70 17.20 1.76
CA LYS A 125 34.45 15.78 2.05
C LYS A 125 33.15 15.56 2.81
N LEU A 126 32.88 16.39 3.83
CA LEU A 126 31.66 16.27 4.64
C LEU A 126 30.42 16.59 3.81
N SER A 127 30.43 17.69 3.05
CA SER A 127 29.31 18.07 2.19
C SER A 127 29.03 17.01 1.12
N THR A 128 30.08 16.42 0.52
CA THR A 128 29.95 15.33 -0.44
C THR A 128 29.34 14.08 0.19
N LEU A 129 29.83 13.66 1.37
CA LEU A 129 29.29 12.50 2.09
C LEU A 129 27.82 12.71 2.47
N LEU A 130 27.47 13.90 2.96
CA LEU A 130 26.12 14.23 3.37
C LEU A 130 25.17 14.30 2.17
N LEU A 131 25.64 14.80 1.03
CA LEU A 131 24.87 14.80 -0.22
C LEU A 131 24.62 13.37 -0.74
N ILE A 132 25.62 12.48 -0.67
CA ILE A 132 25.44 11.05 -1.01
C ILE A 132 24.38 10.40 -0.10
N LEU A 133 24.41 10.70 1.21
CA LEU A 133 23.41 10.19 2.15
C LEU A 133 22.00 10.68 1.79
N LEU A 134 21.84 11.96 1.46
CA LEU A 134 20.55 12.52 1.05
C LEU A 134 20.03 11.90 -0.24
N LEU A 135 20.90 11.63 -1.22
CA LEU A 135 20.53 10.91 -2.46
C LEU A 135 20.09 9.47 -2.18
N MET A 136 20.82 8.75 -1.32
CA MET A 136 20.45 7.40 -0.89
C MET A 136 19.10 7.38 -0.18
N LEU A 137 18.86 8.34 0.71
CA LEU A 137 17.59 8.51 1.41
C LEU A 137 16.45 8.80 0.43
N ASN A 138 16.68 9.63 -0.58
CA ASN A 138 15.70 9.89 -1.64
C ASN A 138 15.39 8.61 -2.44
N ALA A 139 16.42 7.87 -2.85
CA ALA A 139 16.29 6.60 -3.55
C ALA A 139 15.50 5.56 -2.73
N ILE A 140 15.71 5.52 -1.40
CA ILE A 140 14.94 4.64 -0.51
C ILE A 140 13.47 5.07 -0.46
N ILE A 141 13.17 6.36 -0.30
CA ILE A 141 11.79 6.86 -0.25
C ILE A 141 11.05 6.59 -1.57
N THR A 142 11.69 6.86 -2.71
CA THR A 142 11.13 6.55 -4.03
C THR A 142 10.86 5.07 -4.22
N TRP A 143 11.79 4.22 -3.78
CA TRP A 143 11.60 2.77 -3.83
C TRP A 143 10.41 2.31 -2.97
N LEU A 144 10.35 2.79 -1.72
CA LEU A 144 9.28 2.44 -0.79
C LEU A 144 7.90 2.91 -1.29
N THR A 145 7.82 4.10 -1.89
CA THR A 145 6.56 4.65 -2.42
C THR A 145 6.10 3.93 -3.67
N LEU A 146 6.97 3.73 -4.65
CA LEU A 146 6.57 3.22 -5.97
C LEU A 146 6.40 1.71 -5.97
N PHE A 147 7.29 0.97 -5.30
CA PHE A 147 7.37 -0.48 -5.46
C PHE A 147 6.87 -1.27 -4.25
N ARG A 148 7.19 -0.82 -3.03
CA ARG A 148 6.81 -1.57 -1.82
C ARG A 148 5.33 -1.41 -1.46
N SER A 149 4.68 -0.32 -1.84
CA SER A 149 3.33 0.02 -1.37
C SER A 149 2.18 -0.73 -2.05
N ASN A 150 2.43 -1.93 -2.57
CA ASN A 150 1.38 -2.75 -3.18
C ASN A 150 0.75 -3.68 -2.13
N CYS A 151 -0.58 -3.70 -2.07
CA CYS A 151 -1.37 -4.60 -1.25
C CYS A 151 -2.19 -5.53 -2.14
N SER A 152 -2.11 -6.84 -1.91
CA SER A 152 -2.93 -7.82 -2.60
C SER A 152 -4.26 -8.05 -1.86
N TYR A 153 -5.37 -7.93 -2.57
CA TYR A 153 -6.70 -8.29 -2.12
C TYR A 153 -7.14 -9.56 -2.83
N GLN A 154 -7.86 -10.44 -2.14
CA GLN A 154 -8.34 -11.72 -2.68
C GLN A 154 -9.86 -11.76 -2.59
N PHE A 155 -10.51 -12.18 -3.66
CA PHE A 155 -11.95 -12.28 -3.77
C PHE A 155 -12.35 -13.71 -4.14
N TYR A 156 -13.21 -14.31 -3.32
CA TYR A 156 -13.54 -15.73 -3.38
C TYR A 156 -14.95 -16.03 -3.89
N SER A 157 -15.84 -15.04 -3.89
CA SER A 157 -17.29 -15.27 -4.05
C SER A 157 -17.97 -14.33 -5.05
N THR A 158 -17.17 -13.58 -5.79
CA THR A 158 -17.65 -12.52 -6.68
C THR A 158 -17.10 -12.72 -8.07
N ASP A 159 -17.99 -12.81 -9.06
CA ASP A 159 -17.62 -12.69 -10.47
C ASP A 159 -17.31 -11.22 -10.73
N ILE A 160 -16.02 -10.88 -10.71
CA ILE A 160 -15.59 -9.52 -10.99
C ILE A 160 -15.63 -9.32 -12.50
N THR A 161 -16.65 -8.62 -12.98
CA THR A 161 -16.79 -8.28 -14.40
C THR A 161 -15.94 -7.06 -14.80
N SER A 162 -15.30 -6.38 -13.84
CA SER A 162 -14.50 -5.20 -14.15
C SER A 162 -13.16 -5.58 -14.79
N LYS A 163 -12.99 -5.17 -16.05
CA LYS A 163 -11.73 -5.23 -16.80
C LYS A 163 -10.71 -4.26 -16.20
N THR A 164 -10.10 -4.63 -15.09
CA THR A 164 -8.95 -3.88 -14.57
C THR A 164 -7.71 -4.73 -14.76
N ASP A 165 -6.68 -4.16 -15.38
CA ASP A 165 -5.41 -4.84 -15.71
C ASP A 165 -4.66 -5.40 -14.49
N ASN A 166 -5.07 -4.99 -13.28
CA ASN A 166 -4.45 -5.41 -12.01
C ASN A 166 -5.09 -6.66 -11.38
N ILE A 167 -6.10 -7.26 -12.01
CA ILE A 167 -6.75 -8.50 -11.53
C ILE A 167 -6.06 -9.71 -12.16
N ILE A 168 -5.66 -10.64 -11.30
CA ILE A 168 -5.07 -11.92 -11.68
C ILE A 168 -6.03 -13.02 -11.22
N ILE A 169 -6.47 -13.87 -12.16
CA ILE A 169 -7.27 -15.06 -11.85
C ILE A 169 -6.32 -16.16 -11.38
N ARG A 170 -6.60 -16.76 -10.24
CA ARG A 170 -5.80 -17.87 -9.69
C ARG A 170 -6.67 -19.08 -9.35
N PRO A 171 -6.16 -20.31 -9.53
CA PRO A 171 -6.88 -21.51 -9.13
C PRO A 171 -6.88 -21.66 -7.61
N LEU A 172 -7.96 -22.21 -7.03
CA LEU A 172 -8.03 -22.47 -5.58
C LEU A 172 -6.98 -23.47 -5.07
N THR A 173 -6.41 -24.29 -5.96
CA THR A 173 -5.34 -25.25 -5.64
C THR A 173 -4.08 -24.57 -5.11
N ASP A 174 -3.83 -23.31 -5.50
CA ASP A 174 -2.68 -22.53 -5.03
C ASP A 174 -2.75 -22.23 -3.51
N LEU A 175 -3.94 -22.28 -2.91
CA LEU A 175 -4.13 -21.97 -1.48
C LEU A 175 -3.80 -23.15 -0.56
N SER A 176 -3.82 -24.38 -1.09
CA SER A 176 -3.52 -25.58 -0.30
C SER A 176 -2.01 -25.81 -0.10
N ASP A 177 -1.18 -25.11 -0.86
CA ASP A 177 0.26 -25.16 -0.66
C ASP A 177 0.64 -24.38 0.62
N ILE A 178 1.07 -25.12 1.64
CA ILE A 178 1.49 -24.60 2.97
C ILE A 178 2.67 -23.60 2.87
N ASN A 179 3.37 -23.60 1.73
CA ASN A 179 4.44 -22.65 1.41
C ASN A 179 3.98 -21.41 0.63
N TYR A 180 2.67 -21.24 0.43
CA TYR A 180 2.11 -20.07 -0.24
C TYR A 180 2.17 -18.87 0.69
N ASP A 181 3.22 -18.07 0.54
CA ASP A 181 3.30 -16.78 1.22
C ASP A 181 2.48 -15.76 0.41
N PRO A 182 1.29 -15.32 0.89
CA PRO A 182 0.46 -14.35 0.17
C PRO A 182 1.16 -12.99 0.02
N GLN A 183 2.25 -12.79 0.78
CA GLN A 183 3.17 -11.66 0.70
C GLN A 183 4.43 -11.97 -0.11
N THR A 184 4.43 -12.94 -1.04
CA THR A 184 5.59 -13.10 -1.93
C THR A 184 5.83 -11.77 -2.64
N ASN A 185 6.83 -11.07 -2.13
CA ASN A 185 7.43 -9.88 -2.69
C ASN A 185 7.71 -10.22 -4.14
N ILE A 186 6.79 -9.85 -5.05
CA ILE A 186 7.04 -9.90 -6.47
C ILE A 186 8.22 -8.97 -6.63
N SER A 187 9.41 -9.58 -6.71
CA SER A 187 10.69 -8.89 -6.83
C SER A 187 10.49 -7.79 -7.86
N VAL A 188 10.95 -6.58 -7.56
CA VAL A 188 10.77 -5.45 -8.47
C VAL A 188 11.36 -5.75 -9.84
N PHE A 189 12.39 -6.60 -9.90
CA PHE A 189 12.89 -7.16 -11.16
C PHE A 189 11.90 -8.09 -11.84
N LYS A 190 11.11 -8.89 -11.13
CA LYS A 190 10.04 -9.70 -11.69
C LYS A 190 8.88 -8.83 -12.18
N LEU A 191 8.53 -7.76 -11.47
CA LEU A 191 7.48 -6.81 -11.87
C LEU A 191 7.90 -5.94 -13.06
N LEU A 192 9.16 -5.48 -13.08
CA LEU A 192 9.77 -4.75 -14.19
C LEU A 192 10.03 -5.68 -15.39
N ARG A 193 10.43 -6.93 -15.15
CA ARG A 193 10.53 -7.97 -16.19
C ARG A 193 9.16 -8.32 -16.74
N LEU A 194 8.12 -8.41 -15.92
CA LEU A 194 6.75 -8.61 -16.38
C LEU A 194 6.25 -7.40 -17.15
N TYR A 195 6.52 -6.17 -16.71
CA TYR A 195 6.12 -4.96 -17.43
C TYR A 195 6.87 -4.82 -18.76
N LEU A 196 8.19 -5.03 -18.78
CA LEU A 196 9.01 -4.98 -19.99
C LEU A 196 8.74 -6.16 -20.93
N LEU A 197 8.49 -7.36 -20.43
CA LEU A 197 8.14 -8.52 -21.28
C LEU A 197 6.69 -8.47 -21.74
N ASN A 198 5.73 -8.02 -20.93
CA ASN A 198 4.33 -7.90 -21.33
C ASN A 198 4.12 -6.78 -22.37
N LEU A 199 4.98 -5.75 -22.38
CA LEU A 199 5.02 -4.79 -23.49
C LEU A 199 5.38 -5.44 -24.85
N PHE A 200 5.93 -6.66 -24.83
CA PHE A 200 6.18 -7.51 -26.01
C PHE A 200 5.28 -8.77 -26.07
N LYS A 201 4.34 -8.93 -25.13
CA LYS A 201 3.54 -10.16 -24.98
C LYS A 201 2.03 -9.94 -24.92
N ASP A 202 1.55 -8.74 -25.20
CA ASP A 202 0.14 -8.58 -25.52
C ASP A 202 -0.12 -9.16 -26.92
N ILE A 203 -0.62 -10.40 -26.97
CA ILE A 203 -1.76 -10.83 -27.82
C ILE A 203 -2.09 -12.33 -27.66
N GLU A 204 -1.20 -13.20 -27.18
CA GLU A 204 -1.51 -14.65 -27.09
C GLU A 204 -1.45 -15.16 -25.64
N ASP A 205 -2.46 -15.95 -25.26
CA ASP A 205 -2.62 -16.66 -23.99
C ASP A 205 -3.41 -15.95 -22.87
N LEU A 206 -4.59 -15.41 -23.21
CA LEU A 206 -5.75 -15.67 -22.34
C LEU A 206 -6.13 -17.15 -22.57
N PRO A 207 -6.07 -18.05 -21.57
CA PRO A 207 -6.64 -19.38 -21.71
C PRO A 207 -8.16 -19.25 -21.74
N SER A 208 -8.70 -18.99 -22.93
CA SER A 208 -10.13 -18.95 -23.25
C SER A 208 -10.76 -20.35 -23.31
N THR A 209 -10.12 -21.36 -22.73
CA THR A 209 -10.59 -22.75 -22.71
C THR A 209 -10.26 -23.44 -21.39
N VAL A 210 -10.92 -23.05 -20.29
CA VAL A 210 -11.11 -23.96 -19.15
C VAL A 210 -12.61 -24.05 -18.87
N THR A 211 -13.31 -24.68 -19.80
CA THR A 211 -14.67 -25.22 -19.64
C THR A 211 -14.62 -26.54 -18.85
N ASN A 212 -13.94 -26.55 -17.71
CA ASN A 212 -14.00 -27.66 -16.76
C ASN A 212 -14.74 -27.19 -15.51
N SER A 213 -15.94 -27.73 -15.34
CA SER A 213 -17.01 -27.34 -14.43
C SER A 213 -16.71 -27.41 -12.93
N ASP A 214 -15.49 -27.77 -12.51
CA ASP A 214 -15.14 -27.95 -11.09
C ASP A 214 -13.90 -27.19 -10.61
N ASN A 215 -13.21 -26.46 -11.49
CA ASN A 215 -12.07 -25.65 -11.07
C ASN A 215 -12.57 -24.35 -10.44
N LYS A 216 -12.65 -24.34 -9.10
CA LYS A 216 -12.92 -23.12 -8.34
C LYS A 216 -11.72 -22.17 -8.51
N PHE A 217 -11.98 -20.94 -8.92
CA PHE A 217 -10.97 -19.88 -9.03
C PHE A 217 -11.23 -18.77 -8.01
N TYR A 218 -10.19 -18.02 -7.67
CA TYR A 218 -10.30 -16.78 -6.92
C TYR A 218 -9.60 -15.65 -7.68
N TYR A 219 -10.09 -14.43 -7.47
CA TYR A 219 -9.51 -13.24 -8.09
C TYR A 219 -8.56 -12.57 -7.10
N GLN A 220 -7.34 -12.27 -7.55
CA GLN A 220 -6.37 -11.48 -6.79
C GLN A 220 -6.19 -10.11 -7.43
N LEU A 221 -6.47 -9.04 -6.67
CA LEU A 221 -6.25 -7.66 -7.10
C LEU A 221 -5.04 -7.08 -6.38
N ASN A 222 -4.04 -6.64 -7.13
CA ASN A 222 -2.91 -5.91 -6.58
C ASN A 222 -3.20 -4.40 -6.60
N LYS A 223 -3.46 -3.83 -5.42
CA LYS A 223 -3.77 -2.40 -5.25
C LYS A 223 -2.55 -1.65 -4.75
N TRP A 224 -2.18 -0.59 -5.47
CA TRP A 224 -1.20 0.40 -4.99
C TRP A 224 -1.82 1.26 -3.87
N LYS A 225 -1.24 1.17 -2.66
CA LYS A 225 -1.72 1.86 -1.45
C LYS A 225 -0.52 2.42 -0.65
N PRO A 226 0.13 3.49 -1.14
CA PRO A 226 1.14 4.20 -0.35
C PRO A 226 0.50 4.83 0.88
N SER A 227 1.26 4.85 1.99
CA SER A 227 0.93 5.65 3.16
C SER A 227 0.85 7.12 2.76
N LYS A 228 -0.10 7.88 3.35
CA LYS A 228 -0.24 9.31 3.11
C LYS A 228 1.03 10.05 3.53
N PHE A 229 1.63 9.66 4.65
CA PHE A 229 2.91 10.22 5.12
C PHE A 229 4.01 10.07 4.06
N LEU A 230 4.19 8.86 3.55
CA LEU A 230 5.25 8.55 2.59
C LEU A 230 5.01 9.23 1.23
N LEU A 231 3.75 9.30 0.78
CA LEU A 231 3.38 10.02 -0.43
C LEU A 231 3.64 11.52 -0.29
N THR A 232 3.26 12.14 0.83
CA THR A 232 3.54 13.56 1.10
C THR A 232 5.05 13.82 1.11
N LEU A 233 5.82 12.96 1.79
CA LEU A 233 7.27 13.07 1.84
C LEU A 233 7.92 12.92 0.45
N PHE A 234 7.43 12.01 -0.38
CA PHE A 234 7.90 11.84 -1.76
C PHE A 234 7.57 13.05 -2.64
N CYS A 235 6.39 13.65 -2.47
CA CYS A 235 6.01 14.85 -3.21
C CYS A 235 6.85 16.07 -2.80
N THR A 236 7.10 16.26 -1.50
CA THR A 236 7.91 17.39 -1.02
C THR A 236 9.41 17.18 -1.23
N PHE A 237 9.93 15.99 -0.93
CA PHE A 237 11.31 15.57 -1.22
C PHE A 237 11.40 14.87 -2.58
N SER A 238 11.01 15.60 -3.63
CA SER A 238 10.92 15.05 -4.98
C SER A 238 12.26 14.49 -5.48
N PRO A 239 12.30 13.24 -5.98
CA PRO A 239 13.52 12.67 -6.56
C PRO A 239 14.08 13.51 -7.68
N ILE A 240 13.21 14.08 -8.51
CA ILE A 240 13.67 14.80 -9.68
C ILE A 240 14.28 16.14 -9.30
N SER A 241 13.77 16.85 -8.28
CA SER A 241 14.44 18.06 -7.81
C SER A 241 15.82 17.75 -7.25
N THR A 242 15.98 16.64 -6.51
CA THR A 242 17.30 16.23 -5.99
C THR A 242 18.27 15.80 -7.09
N ILE A 243 17.79 15.06 -8.09
CA ILE A 243 18.59 14.68 -9.27
C ILE A 243 18.95 15.92 -10.07
N SER A 244 18.02 16.85 -10.24
CA SER A 244 18.26 18.14 -10.90
C SER A 244 19.38 18.90 -10.20
N PHE A 245 19.26 19.13 -8.88
CA PHE A 245 20.31 19.77 -8.09
C PHE A 245 21.65 19.02 -8.10
N TYR A 246 21.63 17.70 -8.29
CA TYR A 246 22.87 16.94 -8.44
C TYR A 246 23.59 17.29 -9.76
N PHE A 247 22.84 17.45 -10.85
CA PHE A 247 23.38 17.64 -12.19
C PHE A 247 23.48 19.11 -12.63
N THR A 248 22.81 20.04 -11.96
CA THR A 248 22.71 21.43 -12.43
C THR A 248 23.91 22.28 -12.03
N GLU A 249 24.80 22.48 -13.01
CA GLU A 249 25.24 23.83 -13.41
C GLU A 249 24.35 24.22 -14.60
N VAL A 250 23.81 25.45 -14.65
CA VAL A 250 22.79 25.85 -15.64
C VAL A 250 23.32 25.66 -17.07
N THR A 251 22.93 24.55 -17.69
CA THR A 251 23.34 24.08 -19.01
C THR A 251 22.15 23.37 -19.70
N LEU A 252 22.28 23.03 -20.98
CA LEU A 252 21.29 22.23 -21.72
C LEU A 252 20.93 20.89 -21.03
N VAL A 253 21.82 20.37 -20.17
CA VAL A 253 21.62 19.13 -19.39
C VAL A 253 20.46 19.26 -18.40
N THR A 254 20.12 20.48 -17.97
CA THR A 254 19.03 20.75 -17.02
C THR A 254 17.63 20.50 -17.61
N LEU A 255 17.52 20.34 -18.94
CA LEU A 255 16.29 19.97 -19.63
C LEU A 255 15.87 18.51 -19.35
N PHE A 256 16.83 17.60 -19.16
CA PHE A 256 16.53 16.20 -18.88
C PHE A 256 15.79 16.00 -17.54
N PRO A 257 16.25 16.55 -16.40
CA PRO A 257 15.48 16.51 -15.15
C PRO A 257 14.05 17.04 -15.31
N VAL A 258 13.85 18.13 -16.04
CA VAL A 258 12.50 18.69 -16.24
C VAL A 258 11.59 17.73 -17.03
N LEU A 259 12.11 17.09 -18.08
CA LEU A 259 11.34 16.07 -18.82
C LEU A 259 11.05 14.84 -17.97
N PHE A 260 12.04 14.36 -17.19
CA PHE A 260 11.83 13.26 -16.26
C PHE A 260 10.81 13.60 -15.17
N GLN A 261 10.78 14.84 -14.68
CA GLN A 261 9.77 15.34 -13.74
C GLN A 261 8.38 15.17 -14.34
N GLN A 262 8.20 15.63 -15.59
CA GLN A 262 6.91 15.58 -16.26
C GLN A 262 6.44 14.13 -16.48
N ILE A 263 7.34 13.23 -16.87
CA ILE A 263 7.03 11.80 -17.06
C ILE A 263 6.63 11.14 -15.73
N ILE A 264 7.39 11.38 -14.66
CA ILE A 264 7.14 10.77 -13.36
C ILE A 264 5.85 11.31 -12.74
N ILE A 265 5.61 12.62 -12.80
CA ILE A 265 4.35 13.22 -12.36
C ILE A 265 3.18 12.63 -13.16
N ASN A 266 3.31 12.53 -14.49
CA ASN A 266 2.27 11.96 -15.33
C ASN A 266 1.96 10.51 -14.93
N TYR A 267 2.99 9.70 -14.72
CA TYR A 267 2.84 8.32 -14.28
C TYR A 267 2.24 8.19 -12.87
N VAL A 268 2.67 9.00 -11.91
CA VAL A 268 2.19 8.94 -10.52
C VAL A 268 0.76 9.48 -10.39
N ILE A 269 0.45 10.60 -11.05
CA ILE A 269 -0.84 11.26 -10.92
C ILE A 269 -1.86 10.62 -11.85
N PHE A 270 -1.60 10.49 -13.15
CA PHE A 270 -2.63 9.98 -14.06
C PHE A 270 -2.73 8.45 -13.92
N TYR A 271 -1.67 7.72 -14.21
CA TYR A 271 -1.77 6.26 -14.26
C TYR A 271 -2.00 5.63 -12.88
N ARG A 272 -1.20 5.96 -11.87
CA ARG A 272 -1.26 5.29 -10.55
C ARG A 272 -2.45 5.74 -9.68
N TYR A 273 -2.84 7.01 -9.73
CA TYR A 273 -3.99 7.46 -8.95
C TYR A 273 -5.33 7.03 -9.57
N GLU A 274 -5.47 7.10 -10.90
CA GLU A 274 -6.67 6.64 -11.58
C GLU A 274 -6.88 5.14 -11.38
N THR A 275 -5.84 4.33 -11.59
CA THR A 275 -5.91 2.88 -11.32
C THR A 275 -6.25 2.58 -9.85
N LYS A 276 -5.74 3.37 -8.90
CA LYS A 276 -6.13 3.25 -7.49
C LYS A 276 -7.62 3.49 -7.25
N LEU A 277 -8.21 4.53 -7.87
CA LEU A 277 -9.64 4.83 -7.73
C LEU A 277 -10.51 3.71 -8.31
N VAL A 278 -10.14 3.20 -9.48
CA VAL A 278 -10.84 2.08 -10.12
C VAL A 278 -10.72 0.81 -9.26
N ASN A 279 -9.55 0.53 -8.71
CA ASN A 279 -9.32 -0.58 -7.79
C ASN A 279 -10.15 -0.44 -6.50
N GLU A 280 -10.26 0.78 -5.94
CA GLU A 280 -11.09 1.06 -4.76
C GLU A 280 -12.58 0.82 -5.03
N LYS A 281 -13.08 1.32 -6.15
CA LYS A 281 -14.46 1.07 -6.58
C LYS A 281 -14.74 -0.42 -6.72
N THR A 282 -13.81 -1.17 -7.32
CA THR A 282 -13.94 -2.62 -7.50
C THR A 282 -13.99 -3.35 -6.16
N ILE A 283 -13.11 -3.01 -5.20
CA ILE A 283 -13.12 -3.60 -3.86
C ILE A 283 -14.45 -3.33 -3.12
N HIS A 284 -14.96 -2.11 -3.21
CA HIS A 284 -16.23 -1.77 -2.56
C HIS A 284 -17.41 -2.51 -3.20
N GLN A 285 -17.44 -2.59 -4.52
CA GLN A 285 -18.45 -3.35 -5.25
C GLN A 285 -18.42 -4.83 -4.88
N SER A 286 -17.23 -5.45 -4.84
CA SER A 286 -17.09 -6.86 -4.45
C SER A 286 -17.48 -7.08 -2.98
N MET A 287 -17.16 -6.15 -2.08
CA MET A 287 -17.54 -6.26 -0.68
C MET A 287 -19.06 -6.21 -0.48
N ILE A 288 -19.75 -5.31 -1.21
CA ILE A 288 -21.21 -5.22 -1.19
C ILE A 288 -21.83 -6.51 -1.74
N GLN A 289 -21.31 -7.02 -2.85
CA GLN A 289 -21.79 -8.27 -3.45
C GLN A 289 -21.58 -9.48 -2.53
N GLU A 290 -20.43 -9.56 -1.86
CA GLU A 290 -20.14 -10.59 -0.88
C GLU A 290 -21.08 -10.50 0.33
N MET A 291 -21.32 -9.29 0.85
CA MET A 291 -22.28 -9.05 1.92
C MET A 291 -23.70 -9.44 1.48
N GLU A 292 -24.09 -9.10 0.26
CA GLU A 292 -25.39 -9.44 -0.30
C GLU A 292 -25.57 -10.96 -0.39
N ASN A 293 -24.56 -11.66 -0.95
CA ASN A 293 -24.61 -13.10 -1.14
C ASN A 293 -24.53 -13.89 0.17
N LYS A 294 -23.68 -13.47 1.12
CA LYS A 294 -23.45 -14.22 2.37
C LYS A 294 -24.41 -13.87 3.49
N ILE A 295 -24.91 -12.64 3.54
CA ILE A 295 -25.69 -12.13 4.68
C ILE A 295 -27.11 -11.78 4.27
N ILE A 296 -27.28 -11.00 3.20
CA ILE A 296 -28.60 -10.44 2.85
C ILE A 296 -29.49 -11.51 2.24
N LYS A 297 -29.06 -12.15 1.14
CA LYS A 297 -29.84 -13.18 0.44
C LYS A 297 -30.29 -14.29 1.39
N PRO A 298 -29.42 -14.94 2.18
CA PRO A 298 -29.85 -16.03 3.06
C PRO A 298 -30.85 -15.59 4.14
N LYS A 299 -30.79 -14.33 4.60
CA LYS A 299 -31.73 -13.80 5.60
C LYS A 299 -33.05 -13.35 4.98
N MET A 300 -33.03 -12.86 3.74
CA MET A 300 -34.22 -12.43 3.00
C MET A 300 -34.95 -13.61 2.35
N SER A 301 -34.25 -14.67 1.96
CA SER A 301 -34.80 -15.89 1.36
C SER A 301 -35.02 -16.99 2.40
N LYS A 302 -35.76 -16.71 3.47
CA LYS A 302 -36.27 -17.79 4.31
C LYS A 302 -37.30 -18.58 3.49
N GLU A 303 -36.91 -19.75 3.01
CA GLU A 303 -37.83 -20.67 2.37
C GLU A 303 -38.91 -21.06 3.39
N VAL A 304 -40.17 -20.84 3.01
CA VAL A 304 -41.32 -21.24 3.83
C VAL A 304 -41.85 -22.54 3.25
N GLN A 305 -42.01 -23.54 4.10
CA GLN A 305 -42.56 -24.84 3.73
C GLN A 305 -44.03 -24.90 4.13
N ASP A 306 -44.91 -25.09 3.14
CA ASP A 306 -46.33 -25.31 3.40
C ASP A 306 -46.53 -26.75 3.90
N ALA A 307 -47.38 -26.90 4.92
CA ALA A 307 -47.69 -28.19 5.55
C ALA A 307 -49.20 -28.42 5.55
N LYS A 308 -49.62 -29.61 5.10
CA LYS A 308 -50.98 -30.12 5.22
C LYS A 308 -51.07 -31.02 6.43
N THR A 309 -51.96 -30.70 7.36
CA THR A 309 -52.22 -31.51 8.55
C THR A 309 -53.66 -32.02 8.54
N ASP A 310 -53.85 -33.25 9.00
CA ASP A 310 -55.19 -33.79 9.25
C ASP A 310 -55.76 -33.21 10.57
N VAL A 311 -57.03 -32.82 10.55
CA VAL A 311 -57.77 -32.22 11.67
C VAL A 311 -58.64 -33.27 12.39
N ARG A 312 -58.65 -34.54 11.94
CA ARG A 312 -59.41 -35.62 12.58
C ARG A 312 -58.86 -35.97 13.97
N GLY A 313 -59.30 -35.23 14.98
CA GLY A 313 -58.83 -35.26 16.36
C GLY A 313 -59.04 -36.55 17.16
N ASN A 314 -59.30 -37.70 16.54
CA ASN A 314 -59.62 -38.94 17.28
C ASN A 314 -59.08 -40.24 16.69
N THR A 315 -58.13 -40.22 15.75
CA THR A 315 -57.48 -41.46 15.28
C THR A 315 -55.97 -41.41 15.51
N LYS A 316 -55.38 -42.51 16.01
CA LYS A 316 -53.95 -42.66 16.36
C LYS A 316 -52.96 -42.45 15.19
N LYS A 317 -53.42 -42.00 14.03
CA LYS A 317 -52.63 -41.76 12.83
C LYS A 317 -52.84 -40.32 12.36
N CYS A 318 -52.15 -39.37 12.98
CA CYS A 318 -52.06 -38.02 12.46
C CYS A 318 -51.20 -38.03 11.19
N PHE A 319 -51.74 -37.56 10.07
CA PHE A 319 -51.00 -37.41 8.81
C PHE A 319 -50.57 -35.95 8.65
N ALA A 320 -49.26 -35.74 8.47
CA ALA A 320 -48.70 -34.45 8.09
C ALA A 320 -47.91 -34.65 6.78
N GLN A 321 -48.27 -33.88 5.75
CA GLN A 321 -47.57 -33.86 4.47
C GLN A 321 -46.96 -32.48 4.27
N PHE A 322 -45.65 -32.44 4.08
CA PHE A 322 -44.93 -31.22 3.77
C PHE A 322 -44.75 -31.11 2.26
N PHE A 323 -45.07 -29.95 1.71
CA PHE A 323 -44.79 -29.64 0.30
C PHE A 323 -43.35 -29.14 0.15
N PRO A 324 -42.73 -29.21 -1.04
CA PRO A 324 -41.40 -28.62 -1.25
C PRO A 324 -41.45 -27.10 -0.98
N ALA A 325 -40.41 -26.57 -0.33
CA ALA A 325 -40.33 -25.16 0.05
C ALA A 325 -39.94 -24.28 -1.16
N THR A 326 -40.82 -24.19 -2.16
CA THR A 326 -40.55 -23.48 -3.41
C THR A 326 -40.79 -21.97 -3.33
N THR A 327 -41.33 -21.46 -2.22
CA THR A 327 -41.76 -20.07 -2.09
C THR A 327 -41.14 -19.37 -0.89
N VAL A 328 -40.70 -18.12 -1.11
CA VAL A 328 -40.17 -17.23 -0.06
C VAL A 328 -41.29 -16.48 0.67
N VAL A 329 -42.47 -16.37 0.05
CA VAL A 329 -43.64 -15.71 0.62
C VAL A 329 -44.51 -16.75 1.32
N ARG A 330 -44.83 -16.52 2.59
CA ARG A 330 -45.81 -17.32 3.32
C ARG A 330 -47.17 -17.17 2.65
N ASN A 331 -47.75 -18.26 2.18
CA ASN A 331 -49.13 -18.25 1.72
C ASN A 331 -50.05 -17.92 2.91
N GLN A 332 -50.73 -16.77 2.86
CA GLN A 332 -51.73 -16.35 3.85
C GLN A 332 -53.12 -16.97 3.60
N ILE A 333 -53.18 -17.94 2.68
CA ILE A 333 -54.40 -18.60 2.24
C ILE A 333 -54.43 -19.98 2.87
N PHE A 334 -55.49 -20.25 3.63
CA PHE A 334 -55.71 -21.51 4.30
C PHE A 334 -56.87 -22.23 3.61
N THR A 335 -56.66 -23.49 3.27
CA THR A 335 -57.69 -24.37 2.73
C THR A 335 -58.08 -25.37 3.81
N SER A 336 -59.32 -25.32 4.28
CA SER A 336 -59.88 -26.30 5.21
C SER A 336 -61.04 -27.05 4.57
N HIS A 337 -61.26 -28.28 5.02
CA HIS A 337 -62.43 -29.06 4.63
C HIS A 337 -63.45 -29.01 5.75
N ASP A 338 -64.71 -28.74 5.40
CA ASP A 338 -65.83 -28.86 6.32
C ASP A 338 -66.16 -30.34 6.60
N ILE A 339 -67.00 -30.60 7.60
CA ILE A 339 -67.45 -31.95 7.98
C ILE A 339 -68.11 -32.67 6.79
N ASP A 340 -68.77 -31.91 5.92
CA ASP A 340 -69.41 -32.40 4.69
C ASP A 340 -68.43 -32.57 3.50
N GLY A 341 -67.14 -32.32 3.71
CA GLY A 341 -66.09 -32.44 2.69
C GLY A 341 -65.92 -31.22 1.77
N ASN A 342 -66.73 -30.18 1.96
CA ASN A 342 -66.65 -28.94 1.17
C ASN A 342 -65.36 -28.17 1.47
N ILE A 343 -64.67 -27.72 0.42
CA ILE A 343 -63.44 -26.92 0.54
C ILE A 343 -63.81 -25.47 0.89
N SER A 344 -63.31 -24.97 2.01
CA SER A 344 -63.40 -23.57 2.41
C SER A 344 -62.02 -22.92 2.30
N ILE A 345 -61.93 -21.84 1.52
CA ILE A 345 -60.69 -21.08 1.32
C ILE A 345 -60.79 -19.79 2.12
N GLN A 346 -59.86 -19.60 3.04
CA GLN A 346 -59.88 -18.50 4.00
C GLN A 346 -58.57 -17.73 3.93
N LYS A 347 -58.64 -16.40 3.92
CA LYS A 347 -57.47 -15.53 4.13
C LYS A 347 -57.49 -15.05 5.57
N PHE A 348 -56.35 -15.09 6.25
CA PHE A 348 -56.21 -14.35 7.50
C PHE A 348 -56.08 -12.86 7.18
N ASP A 349 -56.93 -12.05 7.81
CA ASP A 349 -56.87 -10.59 7.71
C ASP A 349 -56.32 -10.02 9.02
N GLU A 350 -55.15 -9.37 8.95
CA GLU A 350 -54.43 -8.85 10.11
C GLU A 350 -55.19 -7.69 10.78
N ASP A 351 -55.91 -6.89 10.00
CA ASP A 351 -56.65 -5.73 10.52
C ASP A 351 -57.86 -6.14 11.37
N THR A 352 -58.50 -7.25 11.02
CA THR A 352 -59.70 -7.75 11.74
C THR A 352 -59.41 -8.95 12.63
N ASN A 353 -58.15 -9.40 12.73
CA ASN A 353 -57.71 -10.60 13.46
C ASN A 353 -58.63 -11.81 13.26
N SER A 354 -59.16 -11.98 12.05
CA SER A 354 -60.17 -12.99 11.73
C SER A 354 -59.99 -13.53 10.32
N PHE A 355 -60.42 -14.77 10.12
CA PHE A 355 -60.39 -15.43 8.82
C PHE A 355 -61.58 -14.98 7.98
N LYS A 356 -61.30 -14.37 6.83
CA LYS A 356 -62.32 -13.99 5.84
C LYS A 356 -62.37 -15.04 4.74
N LYS A 357 -63.58 -15.53 4.43
CA LYS A 357 -63.80 -16.47 3.33
C LYS A 357 -63.58 -15.74 2.00
N ILE A 358 -62.70 -16.27 1.15
CA ILE A 358 -62.48 -15.74 -0.19
C ILE A 358 -63.45 -16.42 -1.15
N ASN A 359 -64.15 -15.66 -1.99
CA ASN A 359 -64.96 -16.24 -3.06
C ASN A 359 -64.05 -16.78 -4.18
N ASN A 360 -64.31 -18.03 -4.61
CA ASN A 360 -63.50 -18.77 -5.58
C ASN A 360 -63.23 -18.02 -6.91
N ASN A 361 -64.09 -17.07 -7.28
CA ASN A 361 -63.94 -16.29 -8.52
C ASN A 361 -62.72 -15.35 -8.54
N ILE A 362 -62.12 -15.05 -7.38
CA ILE A 362 -60.95 -14.16 -7.31
C ILE A 362 -59.65 -14.96 -7.50
N LEU A 363 -59.64 -16.24 -7.14
CA LEU A 363 -58.48 -17.12 -7.18
C LEU A 363 -58.11 -17.60 -8.58
N SER A 364 -59.06 -17.64 -9.52
CA SER A 364 -58.78 -17.99 -10.93
C SER A 364 -58.04 -16.87 -11.70
N SER A 365 -58.01 -15.64 -11.18
CA SER A 365 -57.38 -14.48 -11.82
C SER A 365 -55.88 -14.33 -11.51
N ARG A 366 -55.40 -15.00 -10.45
CA ARG A 366 -53.98 -15.10 -10.11
C ARG A 366 -53.65 -16.56 -10.30
N ASN A 367 -52.74 -16.89 -11.22
CA ASN A 367 -52.27 -18.26 -11.50
C ASN A 367 -51.71 -18.95 -10.25
N ILE A 368 -52.59 -19.38 -9.36
CA ILE A 368 -52.34 -20.25 -8.23
C ILE A 368 -52.93 -21.57 -8.69
N VAL A 369 -52.08 -22.40 -9.29
CA VAL A 369 -52.42 -23.78 -9.59
C VAL A 369 -52.60 -24.46 -8.24
N ILE A 370 -53.85 -24.74 -7.88
CA ILE A 370 -54.18 -25.60 -6.76
C ILE A 370 -53.93 -27.03 -7.26
N PRO A 371 -53.02 -27.80 -6.65
CA PRO A 371 -52.80 -29.20 -7.00
C PRO A 371 -53.99 -30.10 -6.62
#